data_AF-A0A4Q2XK61-F1
#
_entry.id   AF-A0A4Q2XK61-F1
#
_cell.length_a   1.000
_cell.length_b   1.000
_cell.length_c   1.000
_cell.angle_alpha   90.00
_cell.angle_beta   90.00
_cell.angle_gamma   90.00
#
_symmetry.space_group_name_H-M   'P 1'
#
loop_
_entity.id
_entity.type
_entity.pdbx_description
1 polymer ?
#
loop_
_entity_poly.entity_id
_entity_poly.type
_entity_poly.pdbx_seq_one_letter_code
_entity_poly.pdbx_strand_id
1 'polypeptide(L)'
;MAAASAHVVTQLYAESKGTPDAWSMEVLFEAGFAVPAIREDPVAAAPDRQWLLARGPEGWEALRVEAERYLRESLSLESSGRAVEWTATFIDFGSDPPAFPVLLTNGAYLRIKVEPVNPTPGPLALKWASGEGRPTFILKSADADGGYLTLEPGKSGVVGKAGEEDAQTQGALLTSFRQGFLHVVPMGWDHVLFVLGLFFYRRKWRPLLNQSLAFTAAHTVTLGLAAAGIVKVSGNWVEPVIALSLVAVALENLRASKEADGRVRLAIVFGFGLIHGLGFAGALSVWLMPGEGFLPSLLMANLGVEAAQA
;
A
#
# COMPACT_ATOMS: atom_id res chain seq x y z
N MET A 1 25.04 -1.01 10.18
CA MET A 1 24.02 -0.58 9.21
C MET A 1 22.73 -1.26 9.61
N ALA A 2 21.86 -0.58 10.35
CA ALA A 2 20.49 -1.04 10.55
C ALA A 2 19.70 -0.52 9.34
N ALA A 3 19.17 -1.42 8.51
CA ALA A 3 18.15 -1.04 7.55
C ALA A 3 16.97 -0.48 8.36
N ALA A 4 16.44 0.68 7.96
CA ALA A 4 15.24 1.23 8.56
C ALA A 4 14.04 0.38 8.12
N SER A 5 13.82 -0.73 8.81
CA SER A 5 12.72 -1.65 8.55
C SER A 5 11.55 -1.29 9.45
N ALA A 6 10.89 -0.16 9.22
CA ALA A 6 9.67 0.15 9.94
C ALA A 6 8.49 -0.60 9.30
N HIS A 7 8.37 -1.89 9.57
CA HIS A 7 7.20 -2.65 9.16
C HIS A 7 6.03 -2.33 10.10
N VAL A 8 5.31 -1.25 9.78
CA VAL A 8 4.09 -0.87 10.50
C VAL A 8 2.90 -1.06 9.57
N VAL A 9 2.01 -1.97 9.94
CA VAL A 9 0.73 -2.14 9.26
C VAL A 9 -0.20 -1.01 9.68
N THR A 10 -0.39 -0.04 8.79
CA THR A 10 -1.18 1.16 9.07
C THR A 10 -2.63 1.04 8.62
N GLN A 11 -2.92 0.14 7.68
CA GLN A 11 -4.29 -0.12 7.21
C GLN A 11 -4.47 -1.61 6.84
N LEU A 12 -5.69 -2.10 6.95
CA LEU A 12 -6.10 -3.46 6.64
C LEU A 12 -7.22 -3.41 5.60
N TYR A 13 -7.04 -4.14 4.49
CA TYR A 13 -7.91 -4.04 3.33
C TYR A 13 -8.87 -5.22 3.22
N ALA A 14 -10.09 -4.93 2.77
CA ALA A 14 -11.10 -5.91 2.44
C ALA A 14 -11.86 -5.52 1.17
N GLU A 15 -12.32 -6.50 0.41
CA GLU A 15 -13.23 -6.30 -0.72
C GLU A 15 -14.54 -7.05 -0.45
N SER A 16 -15.67 -6.34 -0.48
CA SER A 16 -16.98 -6.98 -0.39
C SER A 16 -17.30 -7.71 -1.69
N LYS A 17 -18.08 -8.78 -1.60
CA LYS A 17 -18.57 -9.59 -2.72
C LYS A 17 -20.02 -10.00 -2.43
N GLY A 18 -20.85 -10.04 -3.46
CA GLY A 18 -22.25 -10.51 -3.36
C GLY A 18 -23.26 -9.37 -3.24
N THR A 19 -24.48 -9.71 -2.82
CA THR A 19 -25.59 -8.77 -2.62
C THR A 19 -25.76 -8.45 -1.13
N PRO A 20 -26.51 -7.41 -0.73
CA PRO A 20 -26.77 -7.10 0.67
C PRO A 20 -27.29 -8.30 1.50
N ASP A 21 -28.05 -9.20 0.88
CA ASP A 21 -28.64 -10.38 1.53
C ASP A 21 -27.73 -11.64 1.49
N ALA A 22 -26.67 -11.62 0.70
CA ALA A 22 -25.72 -12.71 0.50
C ALA A 22 -24.28 -12.16 0.38
N TRP A 23 -23.89 -11.36 1.37
CA TRP A 23 -22.60 -10.69 1.37
C TRP A 23 -21.50 -11.64 1.86
N SER A 24 -20.31 -11.44 1.32
CA SER A 24 -19.05 -11.90 1.90
C SER A 24 -18.04 -10.77 1.75
N MET A 25 -16.97 -10.78 2.54
CA MET A 25 -15.83 -9.90 2.29
C MET A 25 -14.55 -10.72 2.30
N GLU A 26 -13.64 -10.41 1.39
CA GLU A 26 -12.32 -11.00 1.34
C GLU A 26 -11.34 -10.01 1.97
N VAL A 27 -10.86 -10.35 3.16
CA VAL A 27 -9.86 -9.58 3.89
C VAL A 27 -8.48 -10.01 3.43
N LEU A 28 -7.67 -9.04 2.98
CA LEU A 28 -6.25 -9.24 2.69
C LEU A 28 -5.46 -8.92 3.97
N PHE A 29 -5.11 -9.97 4.71
CA PHE A 29 -4.49 -9.86 6.03
C PHE A 29 -2.97 -10.06 5.94
N GLU A 30 -2.20 -9.13 6.48
CA GLU A 30 -0.74 -9.26 6.50
C GLU A 30 -0.29 -10.29 7.55
N ALA A 31 0.38 -11.36 7.10
CA ALA A 31 0.76 -12.48 7.96
C ALA A 31 1.75 -12.07 9.06
N GLY A 32 2.62 -11.08 8.81
CA GLY A 32 3.50 -10.53 9.84
C GLY A 32 2.75 -9.90 11.02
N PHE A 33 1.59 -9.30 10.74
CA PHE A 33 0.75 -8.68 11.74
C PHE A 33 0.08 -9.69 12.68
N ALA A 34 -0.06 -10.94 12.25
CA ALA A 34 -0.48 -12.08 13.07
C ALA A 34 0.69 -12.69 13.88
N VAL A 35 1.80 -11.96 14.04
CA VAL A 35 2.91 -12.37 14.90
C VAL A 35 3.13 -11.24 15.90
N PRO A 36 2.71 -11.37 17.17
CA PRO A 36 2.81 -10.28 18.15
C PRO A 36 4.21 -9.65 18.26
N ALA A 37 5.25 -10.50 18.22
CA ALA A 37 6.64 -10.04 18.26
C ALA A 37 7.08 -9.20 17.04
N ILE A 38 6.44 -9.36 15.88
CA ILE A 38 6.68 -8.53 14.69
C ILE A 38 5.77 -7.31 14.71
N ARG A 39 4.49 -7.50 15.07
CA ARG A 39 3.47 -6.44 15.16
C ARG A 39 3.87 -5.30 16.11
N GLU A 40 4.50 -5.64 17.23
CA GLU A 40 4.85 -4.70 18.29
C GLU A 40 6.29 -4.15 18.15
N ASP A 41 7.03 -4.59 17.13
CA ASP A 41 8.40 -4.16 16.85
C ASP A 41 8.45 -3.17 15.66
N PRO A 42 8.64 -1.87 15.92
CA PRO A 42 8.69 -0.84 14.88
C PRO A 42 9.96 -0.88 14.01
N VAL A 43 10.89 -1.80 14.25
CA VAL A 43 12.09 -2.02 13.42
C VAL A 43 12.16 -3.43 12.83
N ALA A 44 11.11 -4.25 13.00
CA ALA A 44 11.08 -5.58 12.40
C ALA A 44 10.98 -5.51 10.87
N ALA A 45 11.70 -6.41 10.19
CA ALA A 45 11.58 -6.57 8.75
C ALA A 45 10.19 -7.11 8.36
N ALA A 46 9.60 -6.53 7.32
CA ALA A 46 8.36 -7.03 6.75
C ALA A 46 8.55 -8.44 6.21
N PRO A 47 7.76 -9.44 6.64
CA PRO A 47 7.89 -10.79 6.12
C PRO A 47 7.45 -10.87 4.67
N ASP A 48 8.17 -11.68 3.90
CA ASP A 48 7.87 -11.93 2.50
C ASP A 48 7.16 -13.28 2.28
N ARG A 49 6.73 -13.52 1.05
CA ARG A 49 6.01 -14.73 0.67
C ARG A 49 6.86 -15.99 0.86
N GLN A 50 8.18 -15.89 0.72
CA GLN A 50 9.08 -17.02 0.92
C GLN A 50 9.14 -17.40 2.40
N TRP A 51 9.21 -16.40 3.28
CA TRP A 51 9.07 -16.57 4.73
C TRP A 51 7.75 -17.23 5.08
N LEU A 52 6.65 -16.85 4.42
CA LEU A 52 5.33 -17.44 4.68
C LEU A 52 5.29 -18.91 4.25
N LEU A 53 5.86 -19.25 3.09
CA LEU A 53 5.96 -20.63 2.63
C LEU A 53 6.85 -21.49 3.55
N ALA A 54 7.92 -20.91 4.11
CA ALA A 54 8.86 -21.62 4.97
C ALA A 54 8.31 -21.95 6.38
N ARG A 55 7.17 -21.37 6.77
CA ARG A 55 6.52 -21.59 8.08
C ARG A 55 6.04 -23.02 8.31
N GLY A 56 5.68 -23.74 7.25
CA GLY A 56 5.11 -25.09 7.33
C GLY A 56 3.75 -25.17 8.05
N PRO A 57 3.16 -26.37 8.17
CA PRO A 57 1.79 -26.55 8.66
C PRO A 57 1.51 -25.96 10.05
N GLU A 58 2.41 -26.18 11.01
CA GLU A 58 2.26 -25.63 12.37
C GLU A 58 2.35 -24.11 12.39
N GLY A 59 3.29 -23.53 11.63
CA GLY A 59 3.43 -22.08 11.54
C GLY A 59 2.27 -21.41 10.81
N TRP A 60 1.68 -22.09 9.82
CA TRP A 60 0.45 -21.63 9.16
C TRP A 60 -0.75 -21.68 10.08
N GLU A 61 -0.89 -22.75 10.86
CA GLU A 61 -1.97 -22.87 11.85
C GLU A 61 -1.94 -21.73 12.86
N ALA A 62 -0.76 -21.46 13.44
CA ALA A 62 -0.58 -20.37 14.40
C ALA A 62 -0.97 -19.00 13.80
N LEU A 63 -0.59 -18.74 12.54
CA LEU A 63 -0.96 -17.53 11.83
C LEU A 63 -2.48 -17.41 11.63
N ARG A 64 -3.15 -18.51 11.26
CA ARG A 64 -4.60 -18.51 11.04
C ARG A 64 -5.35 -18.24 12.34
N VAL A 65 -4.97 -18.92 13.43
CA VAL A 65 -5.58 -18.74 14.75
C VAL A 65 -5.45 -17.28 15.21
N GLU A 66 -4.25 -16.70 15.11
CA GLU A 66 -4.02 -15.32 15.54
C GLU A 66 -4.70 -14.29 14.64
N ALA A 67 -4.69 -14.47 13.31
CA ALA A 67 -5.39 -13.59 12.39
C ALA A 67 -6.91 -13.61 12.61
N GLU A 68 -7.49 -14.79 12.82
CA GLU A 68 -8.91 -14.92 13.13
C GLU A 68 -9.25 -14.29 14.48
N ARG A 69 -8.45 -14.55 15.53
CA ARG A 69 -8.62 -13.92 16.85
C ARG A 69 -8.61 -12.41 16.73
N TYR A 70 -7.64 -11.85 16.01
CA TYR A 70 -7.53 -10.41 15.79
C TYR A 70 -8.78 -9.83 15.11
N LEU A 71 -9.26 -10.47 14.04
CA LEU A 71 -10.47 -10.04 13.34
C LEU A 71 -11.69 -10.11 14.25
N ARG A 72 -11.83 -11.15 15.07
CA ARG A 72 -12.95 -11.29 16.04
C ARG A 72 -12.94 -10.20 17.11
N GLU A 73 -11.76 -9.77 17.55
CA GLU A 73 -11.62 -8.66 18.52
C GLU A 73 -11.79 -7.28 17.88
N SER A 74 -11.63 -7.17 16.57
CA SER A 74 -11.55 -5.89 15.87
C SER A 74 -12.79 -5.55 15.05
N LEU A 75 -13.42 -6.55 14.45
CA LEU A 75 -14.55 -6.42 13.54
C LEU A 75 -15.84 -6.93 14.18
N SER A 76 -16.75 -6.00 14.46
CA SER A 76 -18.12 -6.32 14.83
C SER A 76 -19.06 -5.96 13.69
N LEU A 77 -20.00 -6.85 13.41
CA LEU A 77 -20.99 -6.70 12.36
C LEU A 77 -22.39 -6.62 12.97
N GLU A 78 -23.21 -5.72 12.45
CA GLU A 78 -24.59 -5.52 12.89
C GLU A 78 -25.49 -5.33 11.68
N SER A 79 -26.65 -5.99 11.66
CA SER A 79 -27.67 -5.77 10.64
C SER A 79 -29.04 -5.69 11.32
N SER A 80 -29.83 -4.69 10.93
CA SER A 80 -31.17 -4.45 11.49
C SER A 80 -31.21 -4.41 13.04
N GLY A 81 -30.18 -3.83 13.67
CA GLY A 81 -30.08 -3.71 15.13
C GLY A 81 -29.67 -4.99 15.86
N ARG A 82 -29.25 -6.04 15.15
CA ARG A 82 -28.80 -7.31 15.72
C ARG A 82 -27.36 -7.61 15.31
N ALA A 83 -26.58 -8.16 16.25
CA ALA A 83 -25.25 -8.64 15.96
C ALA A 83 -25.30 -9.76 14.91
N VAL A 84 -24.36 -9.71 13.97
CA VAL A 84 -24.20 -10.68 12.90
C VAL A 84 -23.04 -11.59 13.25
N GLU A 85 -23.35 -12.87 13.51
CA GLU A 85 -22.34 -13.91 13.64
C GLU A 85 -21.73 -14.23 12.27
N TRP A 86 -20.42 -14.40 12.23
CA TRP A 86 -19.68 -14.63 10.99
C TRP A 86 -18.58 -15.70 11.16
N THR A 87 -18.24 -16.32 10.04
CA THR A 87 -17.16 -17.30 9.91
C THR A 87 -15.99 -16.70 9.14
N ALA A 88 -14.77 -17.16 9.44
CA ALA A 88 -13.57 -16.86 8.69
C ALA A 88 -13.07 -18.13 8.00
N THR A 89 -12.93 -18.08 6.68
CA THR A 89 -12.39 -19.16 5.87
C THR A 89 -11.10 -18.70 5.18
N PHE A 90 -10.00 -19.41 5.40
CA PHE A 90 -8.71 -19.11 4.79
C PHE A 90 -8.60 -19.77 3.42
N ILE A 91 -8.75 -18.99 2.36
CA ILE A 91 -8.94 -19.52 0.99
C ILE A 91 -7.62 -19.97 0.33
N ASP A 92 -6.47 -19.60 0.88
CA ASP A 92 -5.16 -19.96 0.32
C ASP A 92 -4.82 -21.45 0.46
N PHE A 93 -5.47 -22.17 1.38
CA PHE A 93 -5.11 -23.53 1.77
C PHE A 93 -5.82 -24.63 0.95
N GLY A 94 -6.40 -24.27 -0.20
CA GLY A 94 -7.04 -25.23 -1.11
C GLY A 94 -6.06 -26.11 -1.91
N SER A 95 -4.76 -25.88 -1.79
CA SER A 95 -3.69 -26.61 -2.49
C SER A 95 -2.50 -26.87 -1.57
N ASP A 96 -1.63 -27.81 -1.95
CA ASP A 96 -0.34 -28.06 -1.31
C ASP A 96 0.82 -27.87 -2.32
N PRO A 97 1.71 -26.87 -2.15
CA PRO A 97 1.71 -25.87 -1.08
C PRO A 97 0.53 -24.89 -1.17
N PRO A 98 0.20 -24.15 -0.08
CA PRO A 98 -0.86 -23.15 -0.10
C PRO A 98 -0.64 -22.08 -1.17
N ALA A 99 -1.71 -21.70 -1.84
CA ALA A 99 -1.73 -20.73 -2.93
C ALA A 99 -1.76 -19.28 -2.40
N PHE A 100 -0.76 -18.89 -1.63
CA PHE A 100 -0.64 -17.52 -1.09
C PHE A 100 -0.55 -16.46 -2.20
N PRO A 101 -1.11 -15.25 -1.99
CA PRO A 101 -1.10 -14.16 -2.96
C PRO A 101 0.30 -13.84 -3.48
N VAL A 102 0.40 -13.54 -4.78
CA VAL A 102 1.63 -13.05 -5.40
C VAL A 102 1.46 -11.55 -5.65
N LEU A 103 1.94 -10.76 -4.69
CA LEU A 103 1.89 -9.30 -4.72
C LEU A 103 3.18 -8.71 -5.29
N LEU A 104 3.14 -7.44 -5.69
CA LEU A 104 4.32 -6.75 -6.23
C LEU A 104 5.45 -6.62 -5.18
N THR A 105 5.10 -6.46 -3.90
CA THR A 105 6.05 -6.45 -2.77
C THR A 105 6.67 -7.79 -2.45
N ASN A 106 6.13 -8.88 -3.01
CA ASN A 106 6.35 -10.22 -2.49
C ASN A 106 6.00 -10.33 -0.98
N GLY A 107 5.14 -9.46 -0.43
CA GLY A 107 4.79 -9.48 0.99
C GLY A 107 4.02 -10.74 1.41
N ALA A 108 4.09 -11.08 2.69
CA ALA A 108 3.39 -12.22 3.27
C ALA A 108 1.93 -11.88 3.60
N TYR A 109 0.97 -12.35 2.80
CA TYR A 109 -0.46 -12.11 3.04
C TYR A 109 -1.28 -13.39 3.05
N LEU A 110 -2.37 -13.35 3.81
CA LEU A 110 -3.42 -14.36 3.88
C LEU A 110 -4.72 -13.74 3.34
N ARG A 111 -5.46 -14.50 2.53
CA ARG A 111 -6.81 -14.15 2.11
C ARG A 111 -7.81 -14.84 3.03
N ILE A 112 -8.60 -14.04 3.72
CA ILE A 112 -9.58 -14.49 4.70
C ILE A 112 -10.96 -14.09 4.20
N LYS A 113 -11.77 -15.07 3.83
CA LYS A 113 -13.17 -14.85 3.49
C LYS A 113 -13.98 -14.78 4.78
N VAL A 114 -14.61 -13.65 5.02
CA VAL A 114 -15.56 -13.42 6.11
C VAL A 114 -16.97 -13.47 5.54
N GLU A 115 -17.81 -14.35 6.08
CA GLU A 115 -19.20 -14.53 5.63
C GLU A 115 -20.13 -14.78 6.82
N PRO A 116 -21.39 -14.34 6.74
CA PRO A 116 -22.32 -14.48 7.84
C PRO A 116 -22.71 -15.95 8.03
N VAL A 117 -22.88 -16.37 9.30
CA VAL A 117 -23.34 -17.74 9.63
C VAL A 117 -24.77 -17.98 9.14
N ASN A 118 -25.60 -16.94 9.19
CA ASN A 118 -26.98 -16.96 8.73
C ASN A 118 -27.24 -15.80 7.76
N PRO A 119 -28.18 -15.93 6.82
CA PRO A 119 -28.57 -14.81 5.95
C PRO A 119 -28.95 -13.58 6.77
N THR A 120 -28.37 -12.44 6.41
CA THR A 120 -28.58 -11.16 7.08
C THR A 120 -29.35 -10.21 6.18
N PRO A 121 -30.68 -10.11 6.33
CA PRO A 121 -31.47 -9.18 5.56
C PRO A 121 -31.24 -7.73 6.03
N GLY A 122 -30.99 -6.85 5.06
CA GLY A 122 -30.86 -5.41 5.29
C GLY A 122 -29.41 -4.90 5.41
N PRO A 123 -29.23 -3.58 5.60
CA PRO A 123 -27.93 -2.93 5.52
C PRO A 123 -26.97 -3.43 6.61
N LEU A 124 -25.75 -3.76 6.20
CA LEU A 124 -24.70 -4.25 7.09
C LEU A 124 -23.90 -3.08 7.67
N ALA A 125 -23.95 -2.88 8.97
CA ALA A 125 -23.10 -1.96 9.70
C ALA A 125 -21.83 -2.67 10.19
N LEU A 126 -20.68 -2.09 9.89
CA LEU A 126 -19.37 -2.49 10.40
C LEU A 126 -18.97 -1.55 11.54
N LYS A 127 -18.44 -2.13 12.61
CA LYS A 127 -17.80 -1.42 13.70
C LYS A 127 -16.36 -1.91 13.79
N TRP A 128 -15.42 -0.98 13.66
CA TRP A 128 -14.00 -1.23 13.86
C TRP A 128 -13.62 -0.77 15.25
N ALA A 129 -13.24 -1.69 16.14
CA ALA A 129 -12.98 -1.34 17.53
C ALA A 129 -11.75 -0.39 17.65
N SER A 130 -11.64 0.33 18.77
CA SER A 130 -10.50 1.20 19.04
C SER A 130 -9.30 0.42 19.58
N GLY A 131 -8.10 1.00 19.52
CA GLY A 131 -6.90 0.42 20.12
C GLY A 131 -5.63 1.11 19.62
N GLU A 132 -4.63 1.19 20.49
CA GLU A 132 -3.29 1.67 20.11
C GLU A 132 -2.65 0.70 19.11
N GLY A 133 -1.96 1.24 18.09
CA GLY A 133 -1.36 0.43 17.03
C GLY A 133 -2.35 -0.24 16.08
N ARG A 134 -3.65 0.09 16.16
CA ARG A 134 -4.67 -0.50 15.30
C ARG A 134 -4.68 0.15 13.91
N PRO A 135 -4.60 -0.63 12.82
CA PRO A 135 -4.69 -0.10 11.47
C PRO A 135 -6.09 0.44 11.17
N THR A 136 -6.18 1.36 10.22
CA THR A 136 -7.44 1.76 9.59
C THR A 136 -8.00 0.60 8.77
N PHE A 137 -9.29 0.30 8.89
CA PHE A 137 -9.94 -0.74 8.08
C PHE A 137 -10.55 -0.12 6.82
N ILE A 138 -10.22 -0.66 5.65
CA ILE A 138 -10.73 -0.18 4.36
C ILE A 138 -11.49 -1.31 3.68
N LEU A 139 -12.77 -1.10 3.43
CA LEU A 139 -13.62 -2.02 2.69
C LEU A 139 -13.99 -1.40 1.34
N LYS A 140 -13.59 -2.03 0.24
CA LYS A 140 -14.08 -1.70 -1.10
C LYS A 140 -15.42 -2.40 -1.34
N SER A 141 -16.42 -1.68 -1.85
CA SER A 141 -17.72 -2.26 -2.20
C SER A 141 -17.67 -2.94 -3.58
N ALA A 142 -18.34 -4.08 -3.72
CA ALA A 142 -18.56 -4.77 -5.00
C ALA A 142 -19.64 -4.10 -5.88
N ASP A 143 -20.31 -3.07 -5.38
CA ASP A 143 -21.34 -2.34 -6.12
C ASP A 143 -20.73 -1.66 -7.36
N ALA A 144 -21.57 -1.40 -8.37
CA ALA A 144 -21.13 -0.88 -9.67
C ALA A 144 -20.40 0.49 -9.60
N ASP A 145 -20.48 1.20 -8.48
CA ASP A 145 -19.83 2.50 -8.25
C ASP A 145 -18.47 2.39 -7.51
N GLY A 146 -18.05 1.17 -7.13
CA GLY A 146 -16.70 0.89 -6.60
C GLY A 146 -16.31 1.63 -5.31
N GLY A 147 -17.28 2.10 -4.52
CA GLY A 147 -17.05 2.96 -3.35
C GLY A 147 -16.22 2.30 -2.23
N TYR A 148 -15.56 3.12 -1.42
CA TYR A 148 -14.74 2.67 -0.28
C TYR A 148 -15.35 3.11 1.06
N LEU A 149 -15.51 2.16 1.97
CA LEU A 149 -15.78 2.43 3.38
C LEU A 149 -14.47 2.40 4.17
N THR A 150 -14.05 3.56 4.68
CA THR A 150 -12.86 3.69 5.53
C THR A 150 -13.28 3.87 6.99
N LEU A 151 -12.78 3.00 7.86
CA LEU A 151 -13.05 3.00 9.30
C LEU A 151 -11.75 3.19 10.07
N GLU A 152 -11.55 4.38 10.62
CA GLU A 152 -10.50 4.61 11.61
C GLU A 152 -10.77 3.81 12.90
N PRO A 153 -9.76 3.55 13.74
CA PRO A 153 -9.95 2.87 15.03
C PRO A 153 -11.07 3.51 15.86
N GLY A 154 -12.07 2.70 16.24
CA GLY A 154 -13.24 3.13 17.01
C GLY A 154 -14.40 3.71 16.19
N LYS A 155 -14.31 3.71 14.85
CA LYS A 155 -15.38 4.19 13.96
C LYS A 155 -16.28 3.06 13.45
N SER A 156 -17.44 3.45 12.93
CA SER A 156 -18.43 2.54 12.35
C SER A 156 -19.01 3.11 11.05
N GLY A 157 -19.45 2.25 10.16
CA GLY A 157 -20.07 2.64 8.89
C GLY A 157 -20.94 1.53 8.31
N VAL A 158 -21.69 1.83 7.24
CA VAL A 158 -22.66 0.90 6.64
C VAL A 158 -22.22 0.55 5.22
N VAL A 159 -22.18 -0.74 4.89
CA VAL A 159 -21.88 -1.24 3.53
C VAL A 159 -23.02 -0.86 2.58
N GLY A 160 -22.70 -0.39 1.38
CA GLY A 160 -23.67 -0.12 0.31
C GLY A 160 -24.54 1.14 0.52
N LYS A 161 -24.47 1.81 1.68
CA LYS A 161 -24.87 3.21 1.75
C LYS A 161 -23.72 4.04 1.20
N ALA A 162 -23.84 4.46 -0.05
CA ALA A 162 -23.14 5.61 -0.60
C ALA A 162 -23.50 6.85 0.24
N GLY A 163 -22.90 6.95 1.43
CA GLY A 163 -22.94 8.14 2.25
C GLY A 163 -21.90 9.09 1.69
N GLU A 164 -22.36 10.06 0.91
CA GLU A 164 -21.57 11.17 0.36
C GLU A 164 -20.46 10.72 -0.60
N GLU A 165 -20.82 10.41 -1.84
CA GLU A 165 -19.88 10.16 -2.95
C GLU A 165 -18.77 11.24 -3.04
N ASP A 166 -19.09 12.50 -2.72
CA ASP A 166 -18.11 13.59 -2.68
C ASP A 166 -17.17 13.53 -1.47
N ALA A 167 -17.66 13.24 -0.26
CA ALA A 167 -16.82 13.21 0.94
C ALA A 167 -15.93 11.96 1.01
N GLN A 168 -16.43 10.81 0.53
CA GLN A 168 -15.69 9.55 0.50
C GLN A 168 -14.67 9.48 -0.64
N THR A 169 -15.00 10.00 -1.83
CA THR A 169 -14.02 10.15 -2.92
C THR A 169 -12.94 11.15 -2.52
N GLN A 170 -13.30 12.28 -1.90
CA GLN A 170 -12.32 13.21 -1.33
C GLN A 170 -11.46 12.54 -0.25
N GLY A 171 -12.03 11.69 0.60
CA GLY A 171 -11.29 10.92 1.60
C GLY A 171 -10.27 9.94 0.99
N ALA A 172 -10.65 9.21 -0.06
CA ALA A 172 -9.78 8.28 -0.76
C ALA A 172 -8.66 9.01 -1.54
N LEU A 173 -8.99 10.12 -2.21
CA LEU A 173 -8.03 10.97 -2.91
C LEU A 173 -7.06 11.65 -1.93
N LEU A 174 -7.56 12.16 -0.80
CA LEU A 174 -6.73 12.74 0.26
C LEU A 174 -5.81 11.68 0.88
N THR A 175 -6.31 10.46 1.06
CA THR A 175 -5.49 9.34 1.53
C THR A 175 -4.38 9.05 0.52
N SER A 176 -4.70 8.96 -0.78
CA SER A 176 -3.71 8.75 -1.83
C SER A 176 -2.65 9.85 -1.85
N PHE A 177 -3.07 11.12 -1.77
CA PHE A 177 -2.17 12.27 -1.64
C PHE A 177 -1.27 12.15 -0.41
N ARG A 178 -1.84 11.85 0.76
CA ARG A 178 -1.08 11.67 2.00
C ARG A 178 -0.07 10.53 1.90
N GLN A 179 -0.43 9.41 1.27
CA GLN A 179 0.51 8.30 1.05
C GLN A 179 1.66 8.70 0.13
N GLY A 180 1.37 9.44 -0.95
CA GLY A 180 2.40 10.01 -1.82
C GLY A 180 3.33 10.98 -1.07
N PHE A 181 2.77 11.81 -0.20
CA PHE A 181 3.56 12.74 0.62
C PHE A 181 4.45 11.98 1.61
N LEU A 182 3.87 11.04 2.36
CA LEU A 182 4.58 10.25 3.38
C LEU A 182 5.65 9.34 2.79
N HIS A 183 5.44 8.89 1.56
CA HIS A 183 6.45 8.15 0.80
C HIS A 183 7.75 8.94 0.66
N VAL A 184 7.69 10.25 0.44
CA VAL A 184 8.90 11.08 0.37
C VAL A 184 9.34 11.49 1.78
N VAL A 185 8.45 12.10 2.56
CA VAL A 185 8.76 12.64 3.89
C VAL A 185 7.76 12.09 4.91
N PRO A 186 8.17 11.26 5.88
CA PRO A 186 9.55 10.97 6.31
C PRO A 186 10.18 9.67 5.78
N MET A 187 9.46 8.87 4.97
CA MET A 187 9.87 7.48 4.69
C MET A 187 10.92 7.35 3.57
N GLY A 188 10.93 8.26 2.60
CA GLY A 188 11.70 8.18 1.36
C GLY A 188 12.96 9.02 1.39
N TRP A 189 13.91 8.64 2.24
CA TRP A 189 15.20 9.31 2.33
C TRP A 189 15.96 9.30 1.00
N ASP A 190 15.76 8.29 0.16
CA ASP A 190 16.26 8.24 -1.22
C ASP A 190 15.75 9.42 -2.06
N HIS A 191 14.46 9.74 -2.03
CA HIS A 191 13.90 10.90 -2.72
C HIS A 191 14.48 12.22 -2.18
N VAL A 192 14.54 12.37 -0.85
CA VAL A 192 15.09 13.58 -0.21
C VAL A 192 16.56 13.77 -0.61
N LEU A 193 17.37 12.71 -0.51
CA LEU A 193 18.78 12.75 -0.89
C LEU A 193 18.97 12.99 -2.39
N PHE A 194 18.09 12.44 -3.23
CA PHE A 194 18.11 12.68 -4.67
C PHE A 194 17.87 14.16 -4.99
N VAL A 195 16.78 14.75 -4.47
CA VAL A 195 16.45 16.17 -4.68
C VAL A 195 17.53 17.09 -4.13
N LEU A 196 18.07 16.81 -2.94
CA LEU A 196 19.22 17.55 -2.40
C LEU A 196 20.44 17.44 -3.33
N GLY A 197 20.69 16.26 -3.88
CA GLY A 197 21.72 16.04 -4.90
C GLY A 197 21.49 16.88 -6.16
N LEU A 198 20.25 16.99 -6.64
CA LEU A 198 19.90 17.85 -7.78
C LEU A 198 20.12 19.35 -7.46
N PHE A 199 19.75 19.77 -6.25
CA PHE A 199 19.90 21.15 -5.77
C PHE A 199 21.37 21.55 -5.64
N PHE A 200 22.20 20.70 -5.03
CA PHE A 200 23.63 21.00 -4.87
C PHE A 200 24.36 21.09 -6.20
N TYR A 201 23.92 20.35 -7.21
CA TYR A 201 24.52 20.36 -8.54
C TYR A 201 24.25 21.69 -9.25
N ARG A 202 22.98 22.13 -9.24
CA ARG A 202 22.55 23.39 -9.85
C ARG A 202 21.65 24.14 -8.88
N ARG A 203 22.23 25.10 -8.14
CA ARG A 203 21.55 26.04 -7.22
C ARG A 203 20.71 27.09 -7.97
N LYS A 204 19.85 26.65 -8.88
CA LYS A 204 18.89 27.47 -9.62
C LYS A 204 17.54 26.76 -9.58
N TRP A 205 16.50 27.50 -9.20
CA TRP A 205 15.16 26.94 -9.02
C TRP A 205 14.55 26.39 -10.31
N ARG A 206 14.75 27.04 -11.47
CA ARG A 206 14.18 26.57 -12.77
C ARG A 206 14.70 25.20 -13.18
N PRO A 207 16.03 24.96 -13.25
CA PRO A 207 16.54 23.62 -13.51
C PRO A 207 16.07 22.59 -12.48
N LEU A 208 16.02 22.93 -11.19
CA LEU A 208 15.57 22.01 -10.14
C LEU A 208 14.13 21.57 -10.39
N LEU A 209 13.22 22.52 -10.60
CA LEU A 209 11.81 22.24 -10.87
C LEU A 209 11.62 21.38 -12.12
N ASN A 210 12.32 21.69 -13.22
CA ASN A 210 12.22 20.90 -14.45
C ASN A 210 12.69 19.44 -14.25
N GLN A 211 13.70 19.22 -13.41
CA GLN A 211 14.20 17.88 -13.10
C GLN A 211 13.28 17.14 -12.14
N SER A 212 12.74 17.82 -11.13
CA SER A 212 11.72 17.28 -10.22
C SER A 212 10.53 16.77 -11.03
N LEU A 213 9.96 17.62 -11.88
CA LEU A 213 8.84 17.25 -12.75
C LEU A 213 9.17 16.10 -13.70
N ALA A 214 10.36 16.08 -14.30
CA ALA A 214 10.78 14.99 -15.18
C ALA A 214 10.92 13.66 -14.41
N PHE A 215 11.47 13.71 -13.20
CA PHE A 215 11.57 12.57 -12.30
C PHE A 215 10.17 12.05 -11.91
N THR A 216 9.28 12.93 -11.45
CA THR A 216 7.91 12.60 -11.05
C THR A 216 7.10 12.02 -12.20
N ALA A 217 7.25 12.57 -13.41
CA ALA A 217 6.59 12.03 -14.60
C ALA A 217 7.05 10.59 -14.90
N ALA A 218 8.36 10.34 -14.90
CA ALA A 218 8.91 9.01 -15.10
C ALA A 218 8.51 8.02 -13.99
N HIS A 219 8.54 8.48 -12.75
CA HIS A 219 8.11 7.75 -11.57
C HIS A 219 6.63 7.34 -11.69
N THR A 220 5.75 8.27 -12.06
CA THR A 220 4.32 8.02 -12.29
C THR A 220 4.09 6.92 -13.32
N VAL A 221 4.83 6.95 -14.44
CA VAL A 221 4.70 5.96 -15.52
C VAL A 221 5.02 4.56 -15.01
N THR A 222 6.14 4.39 -14.35
CA THR A 222 6.60 3.06 -13.90
C THR A 222 5.82 2.55 -12.70
N LEU A 223 5.45 3.43 -11.77
CA LEU A 223 4.52 3.11 -10.68
C LEU A 223 3.18 2.62 -11.24
N GLY A 224 2.59 3.37 -12.19
CA GLY A 224 1.32 3.01 -12.82
C GLY A 224 1.40 1.68 -13.58
N LEU A 225 2.47 1.44 -14.35
CA LEU A 225 2.68 0.17 -15.04
C LEU A 225 2.86 -1.01 -14.08
N ALA A 226 3.57 -0.81 -12.98
CA ALA A 226 3.78 -1.83 -11.98
C ALA A 226 2.47 -2.13 -11.22
N ALA A 227 1.76 -1.09 -10.77
CA ALA A 227 0.46 -1.22 -10.10
C ALA A 227 -0.61 -1.87 -11.00
N ALA A 228 -0.59 -1.58 -12.31
CA ALA A 228 -1.42 -2.25 -13.30
C ALA A 228 -1.04 -3.74 -13.53
N GLY A 229 0.05 -4.21 -12.92
CA GLY A 229 0.56 -5.58 -13.06
C GLY A 229 1.28 -5.84 -14.39
N ILE A 230 1.50 -4.81 -15.22
CA ILE A 230 2.14 -4.91 -16.53
C ILE A 230 3.66 -5.12 -16.38
N VAL A 231 4.28 -4.45 -15.43
CA VAL A 231 5.71 -4.56 -15.13
C VAL A 231 5.90 -5.17 -13.74
N LYS A 232 6.71 -6.22 -13.63
CA LYS A 232 7.06 -6.85 -12.36
C LYS A 232 8.56 -7.04 -12.29
N VAL A 233 9.20 -6.35 -11.36
CA VAL A 233 10.64 -6.44 -11.12
C VAL A 233 10.86 -6.64 -9.63
N SER A 234 11.75 -7.56 -9.25
CA SER A 234 12.04 -7.86 -7.84
C SER A 234 12.78 -6.69 -7.17
N GLY A 235 12.35 -6.33 -5.95
CA GLY A 235 13.02 -5.33 -5.10
C GLY A 235 14.51 -5.59 -4.92
N ASN A 236 14.93 -6.87 -4.90
CA ASN A 236 16.34 -7.29 -4.81
C ASN A 236 17.23 -6.72 -5.92
N TRP A 237 16.64 -6.38 -7.08
CA TRP A 237 17.34 -5.71 -8.18
C TRP A 237 17.09 -4.22 -8.22
N VAL A 238 15.87 -3.79 -7.86
CA VAL A 238 15.47 -2.39 -7.94
C VAL A 238 16.20 -1.55 -6.88
N GLU A 239 16.23 -1.99 -5.61
CA GLU A 239 16.82 -1.23 -4.52
C GLU A 239 18.33 -0.96 -4.69
N PRO A 240 19.17 -1.94 -5.11
CA PRO A 240 20.57 -1.66 -5.39
C PRO A 240 20.79 -0.67 -6.54
N VAL A 241 19.92 -0.70 -7.55
CA VAL A 241 20.03 0.22 -8.70
C VAL A 241 19.57 1.63 -8.31
N ILE A 242 18.54 1.75 -7.46
CA ILE A 242 18.17 3.01 -6.82
C ILE A 242 19.37 3.58 -6.05
N ALA A 243 20.00 2.80 -5.18
CA ALA A 243 21.18 3.23 -4.43
C ALA A 243 22.35 3.65 -5.36
N LEU A 244 22.57 2.92 -6.45
CA LEU A 244 23.59 3.28 -7.45
C LEU A 244 23.29 4.62 -8.14
N SER A 245 22.02 4.93 -8.38
CA SER A 245 21.62 6.23 -8.95
C SER A 245 21.97 7.40 -8.02
N LEU A 246 21.81 7.24 -6.70
CA LEU A 246 22.22 8.24 -5.70
C LEU A 246 23.73 8.42 -5.69
N VAL A 247 24.49 7.33 -5.78
CA VAL A 247 25.95 7.39 -5.90
C VAL A 247 26.37 8.13 -7.16
N ALA A 248 25.70 7.88 -8.30
CA ALA A 248 25.97 8.60 -9.54
C ALA A 248 25.73 10.11 -9.40
N VAL A 249 24.61 10.52 -8.80
CA VAL A 249 24.30 11.94 -8.52
C VAL A 249 25.33 12.55 -7.57
N ALA A 250 25.76 11.83 -6.54
CA ALA A 250 26.78 12.29 -5.60
C ALA A 250 28.13 12.50 -6.29
N LEU A 251 28.55 11.55 -7.15
CA LEU A 251 29.79 11.67 -7.93
C LEU A 251 29.74 12.83 -8.94
N GLU A 252 28.58 13.07 -9.57
CA GLU A 252 28.38 14.24 -10.42
C GLU A 252 28.53 15.55 -9.65
N ASN A 253 28.04 15.62 -8.42
CA ASN A 253 28.20 16.81 -7.57
C ASN A 253 29.67 17.10 -7.22
N LEU A 254 30.50 16.06 -7.07
CA LEU A 254 31.93 16.21 -6.77
C LEU A 254 32.77 16.60 -8.01
N ARG A 255 32.34 16.14 -9.18
CA ARG A 255 32.99 16.49 -10.45
C ARG A 255 32.47 17.87 -10.85
N ALA A 256 33.27 18.93 -10.63
CA ALA A 256 32.94 20.33 -10.92
C ALA A 256 32.77 20.67 -12.43
N SER A 257 32.10 19.81 -13.20
CA SER A 257 31.80 19.98 -14.61
C SER A 257 30.67 21.00 -14.76
N LYS A 258 31.04 22.19 -15.23
CA LYS A 258 30.11 23.32 -15.38
C LYS A 258 29.22 23.24 -16.63
N GLU A 259 29.34 22.20 -17.46
CA GLU A 259 28.76 22.17 -18.81
C GLU A 259 28.07 20.86 -19.20
N ALA A 260 27.39 20.17 -18.28
CA ALA A 260 26.48 19.11 -18.71
C ALA A 260 25.30 19.70 -19.49
N ASP A 261 25.05 19.20 -20.70
CA ASP A 261 23.85 19.52 -21.49
C ASP A 261 22.60 19.27 -20.65
N GLY A 262 21.76 20.31 -20.50
CA GLY A 262 20.52 20.23 -19.74
C GLY A 262 19.57 19.15 -20.24
N ARG A 263 19.62 18.80 -21.53
CA ARG A 263 18.81 17.72 -22.12
C ARG A 263 19.28 16.34 -21.69
N VAL A 264 20.59 16.09 -21.78
CA VAL A 264 21.20 14.82 -21.32
C VAL A 264 20.90 14.62 -19.85
N ARG A 265 21.03 15.69 -19.05
CA ARG A 265 20.72 15.60 -17.61
C ARG A 265 19.26 15.33 -17.32
N LEU A 266 18.33 15.95 -18.05
CA LEU A 266 16.91 15.63 -17.94
C LEU A 266 16.62 14.17 -18.30
N ALA A 267 17.27 13.63 -19.33
CA ALA A 267 17.13 12.22 -19.71
C ALA A 267 17.66 11.27 -18.62
N ILE A 268 18.80 11.58 -18.00
CA ILE A 268 19.36 10.81 -16.88
C ILE A 268 18.40 10.83 -15.68
N VAL A 269 17.93 12.01 -15.27
CA VAL A 269 16.99 12.18 -14.15
C VAL A 269 15.67 11.45 -14.44
N PHE A 270 15.16 11.54 -15.67
CA PHE A 270 13.99 10.79 -16.10
C PHE A 270 14.22 9.27 -15.97
N GLY A 271 15.38 8.77 -16.42
CA GLY A 271 15.76 7.37 -16.26
C GLY A 271 15.82 6.91 -14.81
N PHE A 272 16.35 7.75 -13.91
CA PHE A 272 16.34 7.47 -12.47
C PHE A 272 14.92 7.47 -11.88
N GLY A 273 14.05 8.34 -12.37
CA GLY A 273 12.63 8.34 -11.99
C GLY A 273 11.91 7.07 -12.39
N LEU A 274 12.19 6.51 -13.59
CA LEU A 274 11.65 5.22 -14.02
C LEU A 274 12.03 4.09 -13.05
N ILE A 275 13.28 4.08 -12.60
CA ILE A 275 13.77 3.02 -11.70
C ILE A 275 13.19 3.21 -10.29
N HIS A 276 13.13 4.44 -9.78
CA HIS A 276 12.53 4.73 -8.47
C HIS A 276 11.05 4.35 -8.40
N GLY A 277 10.28 4.61 -9.46
CA GLY A 277 8.85 4.26 -9.48
C GLY A 277 8.59 2.76 -9.32
N LEU A 278 9.54 1.91 -9.71
CA LEU A 278 9.47 0.46 -9.47
C LEU A 278 9.71 0.09 -7.99
N GLY A 279 10.54 0.84 -7.27
CA GLY A 279 10.84 0.59 -5.86
C GLY A 279 9.63 0.89 -4.96
N PHE A 280 8.88 1.92 -5.32
CA PHE A 280 7.66 2.32 -4.61
C PHE A 280 6.44 1.48 -4.96
N ALA A 281 6.41 0.87 -6.15
CA ALA A 281 5.27 0.07 -6.61
C ALA A 281 4.94 -1.11 -5.70
N GLY A 282 5.93 -1.63 -4.97
CA GLY A 282 5.69 -2.56 -3.88
C GLY A 282 4.83 -1.93 -2.79
N ALA A 283 5.36 -0.93 -2.07
CA ALA A 283 4.68 -0.32 -0.92
C ALA A 283 3.27 0.21 -1.26
N LEU A 284 3.02 0.58 -2.52
CA LEU A 284 1.71 1.03 -2.99
C LEU A 284 0.80 0.00 -3.67
N SER A 285 1.25 -1.24 -3.89
CA SER A 285 0.49 -2.23 -4.67
C SER A 285 -0.85 -2.61 -4.05
N VAL A 286 -0.95 -2.52 -2.72
CA VAL A 286 -2.18 -2.78 -1.97
C VAL A 286 -3.19 -1.64 -2.16
N TRP A 287 -2.71 -0.41 -2.42
CA TRP A 287 -3.55 0.80 -2.55
C TRP A 287 -3.91 1.15 -3.99
N LEU A 288 -3.09 0.74 -4.95
CA LEU A 288 -3.25 1.03 -6.38
C LEU A 288 -3.68 -0.21 -7.17
N MET A 289 -4.72 -0.90 -6.70
CA MET A 289 -5.27 -2.02 -7.46
C MET A 289 -6.02 -1.54 -8.71
N PRO A 290 -5.91 -2.25 -9.84
CA PRO A 290 -6.69 -1.95 -11.04
C PRO A 290 -8.20 -1.97 -10.75
N GLY A 291 -8.91 -0.92 -11.17
CA GLY A 291 -10.34 -0.78 -10.98
C GLY A 291 -10.82 0.67 -11.09
N GLU A 292 -12.07 0.91 -10.73
CA GLU A 292 -12.63 2.26 -10.65
C GLU A 292 -11.90 3.07 -9.57
N GLY A 293 -11.48 4.30 -9.91
CA GLY A 293 -10.68 5.16 -9.02
C GLY A 293 -9.16 4.96 -9.08
N PHE A 294 -8.65 4.00 -9.87
CA PHE A 294 -7.21 3.77 -10.01
C PHE A 294 -6.44 4.99 -10.56
N LEU A 295 -6.87 5.55 -11.69
CA LEU A 295 -6.23 6.73 -12.30
C LEU A 295 -6.27 7.96 -11.36
N PRO A 296 -7.44 8.34 -10.79
CA PRO A 296 -7.51 9.44 -9.84
C PRO A 296 -6.60 9.25 -8.62
N SER A 297 -6.54 8.05 -8.05
CA SER A 297 -5.70 7.74 -6.88
C SER A 297 -4.21 7.78 -7.23
N LEU A 298 -3.82 7.25 -8.40
CA LEU A 298 -2.46 7.33 -8.92
C LEU A 298 -2.02 8.79 -9.12
N LEU A 299 -2.89 9.62 -9.70
CA LEU A 299 -2.62 11.05 -9.89
C LEU A 299 -2.46 11.76 -8.55
N MET A 300 -3.35 11.52 -7.59
CA MET A 300 -3.27 12.15 -6.27
C MET A 300 -2.04 11.71 -5.48
N ALA A 301 -1.67 10.43 -5.55
CA ALA A 301 -0.43 9.96 -4.95
C ALA A 301 0.80 10.68 -5.53
N ASN A 302 0.90 10.84 -6.86
CA ASN A 302 2.04 11.56 -7.45
C ASN A 302 2.00 13.08 -7.18
N LEU A 303 0.82 13.68 -7.00
CA LEU A 303 0.70 15.05 -6.50
C LEU A 303 1.22 15.19 -5.06
N GLY A 304 0.98 14.19 -4.21
CA GLY A 304 1.55 14.12 -2.86
C GLY A 304 3.08 14.03 -2.87
N VAL A 305 3.64 13.19 -3.77
CA VAL A 305 5.09 13.08 -3.99
C VAL A 305 5.68 14.42 -4.40
N GLU A 306 5.10 15.09 -5.40
CA GLU A 306 5.59 16.40 -5.86
C GLU A 306 5.47 17.45 -4.74
N ALA A 307 4.36 17.49 -4.00
CA ALA A 307 4.17 18.42 -2.90
C ALA A 307 5.17 18.24 -1.75
N ALA A 308 5.71 17.04 -1.55
CA ALA A 308 6.71 16.77 -0.54
C ALA A 308 8.13 17.15 -0.97
N GLN A 309 8.42 17.14 -2.28
CA GLN A 309 9.79 17.27 -2.80
C GLN A 309 10.07 18.57 -3.58
N ALA A 310 9.03 19.32 -3.97
CA ALA A 310 9.11 20.62 -4.66
C ALA A 310 9.38 21.79 -3.71
#